data_AF-A0A7W7Q878-F1
#
_entry.id   AF-A0A7W7Q878-F1
#
_cell.length_a   1.000
_cell.length_b   1.000
_cell.length_c   1.000
_cell.angle_alpha   90.00
_cell.angle_beta   90.00
_cell.angle_gamma   90.00
#
_symmetry.space_group_name_H-M   'P 1'
#
loop_
_entity.id
_entity.type
_entity.pdbx_description
1 polymer ?
#
loop_
_entity_poly.entity_id
_entity_poly.type
_entity_poly.pdbx_seq_one_letter_code
_entity_poly.pdbx_strand_id
1 'polypeptide(L)'
;MAQELGQVIAPETAFLLARSIRSLPVRVRAQNDTAAAVAAFLSTHPKVTRVNYPGLATGEAKRIADTQMRGGGGMLSAVLDATGDQTAAVVDRLRWFSIAPSLGGVESLVTQPITTTHHGLNPAERAKRGIADSMIRLSVGLEDTDDLIADLTQALDIL
;
A
#
# COMPACT_ATOMS: atom_id res chain seq x y z
N MET A 1 13.53 -18.94 25.52
CA MET A 1 12.78 -17.75 25.08
C MET A 1 11.27 -17.98 24.93
N ALA A 2 10.74 -18.74 23.95
CA ALA A 2 9.27 -18.85 23.81
C ALA A 2 8.58 -19.57 24.98
N GLN A 3 9.23 -20.61 25.55
CA GLN A 3 8.75 -21.30 26.76
C GLN A 3 8.84 -20.47 28.04
N GLU A 4 9.78 -19.52 28.12
CA GLU A 4 10.01 -18.70 29.32
C GLU A 4 9.18 -17.40 29.28
N LEU A 5 8.92 -16.87 28.09
CA LEU A 5 8.16 -15.62 27.88
C LEU A 5 6.70 -15.86 27.51
N GLY A 6 6.28 -17.10 27.25
CA GLY A 6 4.90 -17.45 26.93
C GLY A 6 4.37 -16.95 25.58
N GLN A 7 5.25 -16.55 24.65
CA GLN A 7 4.88 -15.95 23.36
C GLN A 7 4.54 -17.01 22.28
N VAL A 8 3.74 -18.01 22.66
CA VAL A 8 3.35 -19.10 21.76
C VAL A 8 2.05 -18.72 21.04
N ILE A 9 1.96 -19.00 19.74
CA ILE A 9 0.75 -18.77 18.94
C ILE A 9 -0.39 -19.69 19.43
N ALA A 10 -1.61 -19.16 19.51
CA ALA A 10 -2.80 -19.98 19.79
C ALA A 10 -3.02 -21.03 18.68
N PRO A 11 -3.41 -22.27 19.02
CA PRO A 11 -3.64 -23.33 18.02
C PRO A 11 -4.63 -22.93 16.91
N GLU A 12 -5.67 -22.17 17.25
CA GLU A 12 -6.68 -21.69 16.31
C GLU A 12 -6.08 -20.69 15.31
N THR A 13 -5.21 -19.78 15.78
CA THR A 13 -4.46 -18.85 14.92
C THR A 13 -3.50 -19.60 14.02
N ALA A 14 -2.82 -20.63 14.53
CA ALA A 14 -1.94 -21.49 13.73
C ALA A 14 -2.72 -22.24 12.63
N PHE A 15 -3.91 -22.74 12.95
CA PHE A 15 -4.80 -23.38 11.97
C PHE A 15 -5.24 -22.40 10.88
N LEU A 16 -5.66 -21.18 11.24
CA LEU A 16 -6.04 -20.14 10.27
C LEU A 16 -4.87 -19.75 9.37
N LEU A 17 -3.66 -19.60 9.92
CA LEU A 17 -2.46 -19.33 9.13
C LEU A 17 -2.15 -20.48 8.15
N ALA A 18 -2.17 -21.73 8.64
CA ALA A 18 -1.93 -22.91 7.82
C ALA A 18 -2.97 -23.10 6.71
N ARG A 19 -4.21 -22.65 6.92
CA ARG A 19 -5.22 -22.57 5.87
C ARG A 19 -4.87 -21.49 4.84
N SER A 20 -4.59 -20.27 5.30
CA SER A 20 -4.36 -19.09 4.45
C SER A 20 -3.07 -19.17 3.62
N ILE A 21 -2.04 -19.87 4.10
CA ILE A 21 -0.78 -20.01 3.36
C ILE A 21 -0.92 -20.85 2.09
N ARG A 22 -1.91 -21.73 2.01
CA ARG A 22 -2.17 -22.60 0.84
C ARG A 22 -2.53 -21.79 -0.41
N SER A 23 -3.18 -20.65 -0.24
CA SER A 23 -3.51 -19.72 -1.33
C SER A 23 -2.50 -18.58 -1.49
N LEU A 24 -1.41 -18.55 -0.70
CA LEU A 24 -0.43 -17.46 -0.76
C LEU A 24 0.13 -17.24 -2.18
N PRO A 25 0.55 -18.27 -2.95
CA PRO A 25 1.15 -18.03 -4.26
C PRO A 25 0.19 -17.37 -5.26
N VAL A 26 -1.10 -17.74 -5.22
CA VAL A 26 -2.10 -17.16 -6.14
C VAL A 26 -2.51 -15.75 -5.71
N ARG A 27 -2.63 -15.49 -4.41
CA ARG A 27 -2.93 -14.15 -3.88
C ARG A 27 -1.81 -13.17 -4.18
N VAL A 28 -0.56 -13.54 -3.89
CA VAL A 28 0.60 -12.66 -4.13
C VAL A 28 0.80 -12.39 -5.63
N ARG A 29 0.49 -13.35 -6.50
CA ARG A 29 0.55 -13.12 -7.96
C ARG A 29 -0.47 -12.08 -8.40
N ALA A 30 -1.74 -12.26 -8.03
CA ALA A 30 -2.79 -11.29 -8.34
C ALA A 30 -2.46 -9.90 -7.77
N GLN A 31 -2.04 -9.83 -6.51
CA GLN A 31 -1.62 -8.56 -5.88
C GLN A 31 -0.45 -7.89 -6.60
N ASN A 32 0.53 -8.65 -7.08
CA ASN A 32 1.63 -8.09 -7.88
C ASN A 32 1.12 -7.48 -9.18
N ASP A 33 0.27 -8.22 -9.90
CA ASP A 33 -0.24 -7.80 -11.21
C ASP A 33 -1.11 -6.54 -11.07
N THR A 34 -2.06 -6.55 -10.13
CA THR A 34 -2.94 -5.40 -9.85
C THR A 34 -2.17 -4.19 -9.33
N ALA A 35 -1.23 -4.38 -8.39
CA ALA A 35 -0.44 -3.26 -7.85
C ALA A 35 0.49 -2.64 -8.89
N ALA A 36 1.03 -3.44 -9.82
CA ALA A 36 1.82 -2.91 -10.93
C ALA A 36 0.97 -2.04 -11.86
N ALA A 37 -0.26 -2.47 -12.17
CA ALA A 37 -1.20 -1.68 -12.97
C ALA A 37 -1.61 -0.38 -12.26
N VAL A 38 -1.98 -0.46 -10.97
CA VAL A 38 -2.31 0.71 -10.15
C VAL A 38 -1.13 1.68 -10.05
N ALA A 39 0.09 1.17 -9.83
CA ALA A 39 1.29 2.00 -9.78
C ALA A 39 1.57 2.70 -11.12
N ALA A 40 1.41 2.00 -12.24
CA ALA A 40 1.56 2.57 -13.57
C ALA A 40 0.52 3.67 -13.82
N PHE A 41 -0.76 3.42 -13.51
CA PHE A 41 -1.82 4.42 -13.59
C PHE A 41 -1.47 5.69 -12.79
N LEU A 42 -1.17 5.54 -11.50
CA LEU A 42 -0.83 6.66 -10.61
C LEU A 42 0.41 7.41 -11.10
N SER A 43 1.40 6.74 -11.70
CA SER A 43 2.62 7.38 -12.20
C SER A 43 2.39 8.31 -13.39
N THR A 44 1.24 8.18 -14.06
CA THR A 44 0.85 9.01 -15.20
C THR A 44 -0.23 10.04 -14.86
N HIS A 45 -0.79 9.98 -13.64
CA HIS A 45 -1.90 10.83 -13.23
C HIS A 45 -1.41 12.25 -12.87
N PRO A 46 -2.02 13.32 -13.41
CA PRO A 46 -1.51 14.69 -13.24
C PRO A 46 -1.54 15.21 -11.79
N LYS A 47 -2.38 14.62 -10.93
CA LYS A 47 -2.49 14.95 -9.49
C LYS A 47 -1.54 14.14 -8.59
N VAL A 48 -0.65 13.33 -9.17
CA VAL A 48 0.31 12.51 -8.43
C VAL A 48 1.73 12.96 -8.77
N THR A 49 2.48 13.39 -7.76
CA THR A 49 3.84 13.92 -7.93
C THR A 49 4.91 12.83 -7.86
N ARG A 50 4.63 11.73 -7.17
CA ARG A 50 5.59 10.63 -6.98
C ARG A 50 4.86 9.33 -6.65
N VAL A 51 5.33 8.23 -7.23
CA VAL A 51 4.91 6.86 -6.87
C VAL A 51 6.13 6.07 -6.43
N ASN A 52 6.03 5.39 -5.28
CA ASN A 52 7.05 4.47 -4.79
C ASN A 52 6.53 3.05 -4.96
N TYR A 53 7.06 2.36 -5.98
CA TYR A 53 6.77 0.96 -6.25
C TYR A 53 8.03 0.29 -6.83
N PRO A 54 8.46 -0.89 -6.36
CA PRO A 54 9.66 -1.54 -6.88
C PRO A 54 9.63 -1.77 -8.39
N GLY A 55 8.45 -2.04 -8.97
CA GLY A 55 8.27 -2.21 -10.41
C GLY A 55 8.49 -0.94 -11.25
N LEU A 56 8.51 0.24 -10.62
CA LEU A 56 8.81 1.53 -11.25
C LEU A 56 10.24 2.02 -10.96
N ALA A 57 11.04 1.23 -10.25
CA ALA A 57 12.39 1.62 -9.88
C ALA A 57 13.29 1.79 -11.12
N THR A 58 14.27 2.68 -11.01
CA THR A 58 15.27 2.93 -12.04
C THR A 58 16.69 2.79 -11.46
N GLY A 59 17.69 2.69 -12.34
CA GLY A 59 19.11 2.61 -11.95
C GLY A 59 19.43 1.46 -11.00
N GLU A 60 20.20 1.75 -9.96
CA GLU A 60 20.66 0.75 -8.98
C GLU A 60 19.51 0.12 -8.19
N ALA A 61 18.47 0.89 -7.85
CA ALA A 61 17.30 0.36 -7.17
C ALA A 61 16.58 -0.69 -8.01
N LYS A 62 16.48 -0.46 -9.33
CA LYS A 62 15.93 -1.45 -10.27
C LYS A 62 16.78 -2.71 -10.29
N ARG A 63 18.11 -2.57 -10.42
CA ARG A 63 19.05 -3.70 -10.44
C ARG A 63 18.89 -4.58 -9.19
N ILE A 64 18.80 -3.95 -8.01
CA ILE A 64 18.58 -4.64 -6.74
C ILE A 64 17.23 -5.35 -6.74
N ALA A 65 16.14 -4.66 -7.12
CA ALA A 65 14.80 -5.23 -7.16
C ALA A 65 14.72 -6.45 -8.09
N ASP A 66 15.22 -6.32 -9.33
CA ASP A 66 15.25 -7.40 -10.32
C ASP A 66 16.08 -8.61 -9.85
N THR A 67 17.13 -8.38 -9.05
CA THR A 67 18.02 -9.45 -8.56
C THR A 67 17.39 -10.25 -7.43
N GLN A 68 16.68 -9.60 -6.50
CA GLN A 68 16.22 -10.23 -5.25
C GLN A 68 14.71 -10.47 -5.18
N MET A 69 13.92 -9.91 -6.11
CA MET A 69 12.45 -9.96 -6.09
C MET A 69 11.91 -10.66 -7.34
N ARG A 70 10.77 -11.34 -7.20
CA ARG A 70 10.03 -11.99 -8.31
C ARG A 70 8.80 -11.19 -8.76
N GLY A 71 8.63 -9.98 -8.22
CA GLY A 71 7.51 -9.08 -8.44
C GLY A 71 7.56 -7.92 -7.45
N GLY A 72 6.82 -6.84 -7.71
CA GLY A 72 6.88 -5.61 -6.91
C GLY A 72 6.12 -5.66 -5.58
N GLY A 73 5.35 -6.72 -5.31
CA GLY A 73 4.47 -6.83 -4.16
C GLY A 73 3.12 -6.15 -4.39
N GLY A 74 2.21 -6.32 -3.42
CA GLY A 74 0.91 -5.65 -3.38
C GLY A 74 0.90 -4.28 -2.67
N MET A 75 2.08 -3.73 -2.37
CA MET A 75 2.23 -2.49 -1.60
C MET A 75 2.81 -1.39 -2.47
N LEU A 76 2.22 -0.19 -2.42
CA LEU A 76 2.81 1.01 -2.99
C LEU A 76 2.45 2.24 -2.15
N SER A 77 3.16 3.34 -2.38
CA SER A 77 2.76 4.66 -1.89
C SER A 77 2.80 5.69 -3.00
N ALA A 78 1.95 6.70 -2.89
CA ALA A 78 1.89 7.83 -3.80
C ALA A 78 1.89 9.14 -3.02
N VAL A 79 2.49 10.18 -3.58
CA VAL A 79 2.45 11.54 -3.04
C VAL A 79 1.59 12.37 -3.97
N LEU A 80 0.50 12.93 -3.44
CA LEU A 80 -0.44 13.73 -4.21
C LEU A 80 0.04 15.19 -4.31
N ASP A 81 -0.30 15.85 -5.41
CA ASP A 81 -0.16 17.30 -5.58
C ASP A 81 -1.31 18.00 -4.85
N ALA A 82 -1.26 17.96 -3.52
CA ALA A 82 -2.36 18.35 -2.64
C ALA A 82 -1.83 18.67 -1.23
N THR A 83 -2.61 19.37 -0.42
CA THR A 83 -2.35 19.48 1.02
C THR A 83 -2.68 18.18 1.74
N GLY A 84 -2.27 18.07 3.01
CA GLY A 84 -2.65 16.94 3.87
C GLY A 84 -4.18 16.79 4.00
N ASP A 85 -4.91 17.89 4.13
CA ASP A 85 -6.38 17.87 4.26
C ASP A 85 -7.08 17.48 2.94
N GLN A 86 -6.58 18.00 1.81
CA GLN A 86 -7.07 17.58 0.49
C GLN A 86 -6.79 16.10 0.24
N THR A 87 -5.64 15.60 0.70
CA THR A 87 -5.29 14.17 0.64
C THR A 87 -6.25 13.33 1.48
N ALA A 88 -6.60 13.79 2.69
CA ALA A 88 -7.61 13.13 3.52
C ALA A 88 -8.97 13.07 2.82
N ALA A 89 -9.39 14.17 2.16
CA ALA A 89 -10.64 14.21 1.40
C ALA A 89 -10.67 13.25 0.20
N VAL A 90 -9.52 13.00 -0.44
CA VAL A 90 -9.39 11.95 -1.47
C VAL A 90 -9.53 10.57 -0.84
N VAL A 91 -8.83 10.32 0.27
CA VAL A 91 -8.88 9.03 0.99
C VAL A 91 -10.30 8.70 1.45
N ASP A 92 -11.03 9.67 1.99
CA ASP A 92 -12.41 9.52 2.47
C ASP A 92 -13.43 9.24 1.34
N ARG A 93 -13.04 9.48 0.08
CA ARG A 93 -13.90 9.26 -1.11
C ARG A 93 -13.73 7.90 -1.76
N LEU A 94 -12.67 7.18 -1.42
CA LEU A 94 -12.45 5.83 -1.94
C LEU A 94 -13.58 4.90 -1.47
N ARG A 95 -14.09 4.09 -2.39
CA ARG A 95 -15.23 3.18 -2.16
C ARG A 95 -14.80 1.73 -2.02
N TRP A 96 -13.71 1.36 -2.68
CA TRP A 96 -13.16 0.01 -2.67
C TRP A 96 -12.01 -0.13 -1.68
N PHE A 97 -11.22 0.92 -1.51
CA PHE A 97 -10.16 0.93 -0.50
C PHE A 97 -10.72 1.28 0.88
N SER A 98 -10.62 0.36 1.83
CA SER A 98 -10.98 0.64 3.22
C SER A 98 -9.87 1.38 3.97
N ILE A 99 -10.24 2.34 4.82
CA ILE A 99 -9.26 3.09 5.63
C ILE A 99 -8.82 2.22 6.82
N ALA A 100 -7.65 1.59 6.73
CA ALA A 100 -7.14 0.75 7.82
C ALA A 100 -5.60 0.62 7.83
N PRO A 101 -4.95 0.56 9.01
CA PRO A 101 -3.49 0.55 9.13
C PRO A 101 -2.81 -0.78 8.73
N SER A 102 -3.58 -1.87 8.58
CA SER A 102 -3.08 -3.19 8.19
C SER A 102 -2.65 -3.26 6.71
N LEU A 103 -2.23 -4.44 6.26
CA LEU A 103 -1.82 -4.71 4.87
C LEU A 103 -1.82 -6.22 4.54
N GLY A 104 -1.78 -6.53 3.25
CA GLY A 104 -1.59 -7.90 2.73
C GLY A 104 -2.80 -8.82 2.81
N GLY A 105 -3.96 -8.27 3.19
CA GLY A 105 -5.26 -8.93 3.14
C GLY A 105 -5.75 -9.20 1.72
N VAL A 106 -6.95 -9.76 1.61
CA VAL A 106 -7.61 -9.93 0.30
C VAL A 106 -8.34 -8.66 -0.13
N GLU A 107 -8.63 -7.81 0.84
CA GLU A 107 -9.23 -6.48 0.70
C GLU A 107 -8.17 -5.41 0.45
N SER A 108 -8.53 -4.43 -0.39
CA SER A 108 -7.75 -3.25 -0.65
C SER A 108 -7.86 -2.25 0.50
N LEU A 109 -6.73 -1.74 0.99
CA LEU A 109 -6.65 -0.79 2.10
C LEU A 109 -5.89 0.47 1.71
N VAL A 110 -6.31 1.61 2.24
CA VAL A 110 -5.62 2.90 2.11
C VAL A 110 -5.32 3.48 3.49
N THR A 111 -4.18 4.14 3.62
CA THR A 111 -3.94 5.05 4.74
C THR A 111 -3.25 6.32 4.27
N GLN A 112 -3.50 7.41 5.00
CA GLN A 112 -2.59 8.54 5.04
C GLN A 112 -1.66 8.34 6.25
N PRO A 113 -0.34 8.14 6.06
CA PRO A 113 0.56 7.78 7.15
C PRO A 113 0.59 8.83 8.28
N ILE A 114 0.44 10.13 7.95
CA ILE A 114 0.52 11.22 8.92
C ILE A 114 -0.66 11.25 9.91
N THR A 115 -1.82 10.70 9.54
CA THR A 115 -3.00 10.64 10.42
C THR A 115 -3.11 9.31 11.14
N THR A 116 -2.23 8.35 10.84
CA THR A 116 -2.31 6.97 11.33
C THR A 116 -0.96 6.52 11.91
N THR A 117 -0.23 5.68 11.17
CA THR A 117 0.99 4.98 11.61
C THR A 117 2.14 5.89 12.05
N HIS A 118 2.14 7.15 11.62
CA HIS A 118 3.19 8.13 11.90
C HIS A 118 2.67 9.43 12.55
N HIS A 119 1.44 9.41 13.09
CA HIS A 119 0.83 10.57 13.76
C HIS A 119 1.68 11.13 14.91
N GLY A 120 2.43 10.28 15.63
CA GLY A 120 3.28 10.70 16.73
C GLY A 120 4.56 11.45 16.35
N LEU A 121 4.88 11.57 15.05
CA LEU A 121 6.09 12.26 14.59
C LEU A 121 5.80 13.71 14.25
N ASN A 122 6.68 14.63 14.68
CA ASN A 122 6.55 16.03 14.28
C ASN A 122 6.89 16.21 12.78
N PRO A 123 6.48 17.34 12.14
CA PRO A 123 6.70 17.54 10.71
C PRO A 123 8.17 17.43 10.26
N ALA A 124 9.11 17.90 11.08
CA ALA A 124 10.54 17.83 10.76
C ALA A 124 11.06 16.39 10.77
N GLU A 125 10.58 15.54 11.68
CA GLU A 125 10.92 14.12 11.73
C GLU A 125 10.31 13.35 10.55
N ARG A 126 9.08 13.67 10.16
CA ARG A 126 8.43 13.07 8.98
C ARG A 126 9.19 13.40 7.70
N ALA A 127 9.55 14.68 7.52
CA ALA A 127 10.33 15.14 6.38
C ALA A 127 11.69 14.43 6.28
N LYS A 128 12.40 14.28 7.40
CA LYS A 128 13.68 13.51 7.46
C LYS A 128 13.54 12.05 7.03
N ARG A 129 12.36 11.46 7.21
CA ARG A 129 12.05 10.07 6.82
C ARG A 129 11.40 9.96 5.44
N GLY A 130 11.24 11.08 4.72
CA GLY A 130 10.63 11.11 3.39
C GLY A 130 9.10 10.95 3.39
N ILE A 131 8.45 11.11 4.55
CA ILE A 131 7.00 10.99 4.71
C ILE A 131 6.38 12.36 4.41
N ALA A 132 5.88 12.53 3.19
CA ALA A 132 5.15 13.73 2.79
C ALA A 132 3.75 13.74 3.44
N ASP A 133 3.24 14.94 3.74
CA ASP A 133 1.92 15.08 4.35
C ASP A 133 0.78 14.64 3.39
N SER A 134 1.01 14.75 2.09
CA SER A 134 0.13 14.27 1.02
C SER A 134 0.41 12.84 0.55
N MET A 135 1.15 12.06 1.35
CA MET A 135 1.41 10.66 1.03
C MET A 135 0.19 9.80 1.37
N ILE A 136 -0.18 8.92 0.45
CA ILE A 136 -1.06 7.77 0.69
C ILE A 136 -0.27 6.47 0.56
N ARG A 137 -0.63 5.46 1.35
CA ARG A 137 -0.13 4.09 1.25
C ARG A 137 -1.28 3.18 0.87
N LEU A 138 -1.10 2.41 -0.19
CA LEU A 138 -2.07 1.43 -0.67
C LEU A 138 -1.56 0.02 -0.38
N SER A 139 -2.42 -0.80 0.18
CA SER A 139 -2.31 -2.26 0.19
C SER A 139 -3.34 -2.78 -0.80
N VAL A 140 -2.89 -3.26 -1.95
CA VAL A 140 -3.77 -3.76 -3.01
C VAL A 140 -4.23 -5.18 -2.68
N GLY A 141 -5.55 -5.38 -2.75
CA GLY A 141 -6.24 -6.64 -2.51
C GLY A 141 -6.34 -7.51 -3.76
N LEU A 142 -7.46 -8.22 -3.88
CA LEU A 142 -7.78 -9.16 -4.96
C LEU A 142 -9.01 -8.73 -5.78
N GLU A 143 -9.46 -7.50 -5.61
CA GLU A 143 -10.53 -6.91 -6.41
C GLU A 143 -10.13 -6.79 -7.89
N ASP A 144 -11.10 -6.51 -8.74
CA ASP A 144 -10.85 -6.24 -10.15
C ASP A 144 -9.94 -5.01 -10.32
N THR A 145 -8.98 -5.10 -11.24
CA THR A 145 -7.98 -4.04 -11.43
C THR A 145 -8.62 -2.76 -11.95
N ASP A 146 -9.60 -2.87 -12.85
CA ASP A 146 -10.25 -1.72 -13.45
C ASP A 146 -11.16 -1.02 -12.43
N ASP A 147 -11.81 -1.78 -11.54
CA ASP A 147 -12.60 -1.22 -10.43
C ASP A 147 -11.73 -0.39 -9.47
N LEU A 148 -10.54 -0.89 -9.10
CA LEU A 148 -9.62 -0.15 -8.22
C LEU A 148 -9.07 1.11 -8.91
N ILE A 149 -8.75 1.05 -10.20
CA ILE A 149 -8.30 2.22 -10.97
C ILE A 149 -9.42 3.25 -11.12
N ALA A 150 -10.65 2.80 -11.40
CA ALA A 150 -11.82 3.67 -11.50
C ALA A 150 -12.12 4.38 -10.17
N ASP A 151 -11.96 3.67 -9.04
CA ASP A 151 -12.13 4.26 -7.71
C ASP A 151 -11.07 5.31 -7.39
N LEU A 152 -9.80 5.02 -7.70
CA LEU A 152 -8.73 5.99 -7.56
C LEU A 152 -8.94 7.21 -8.46
N THR A 153 -9.40 6.99 -9.70
CA THR A 153 -9.72 8.07 -10.65
C THR A 153 -10.80 8.99 -10.07
N GLN A 154 -11.96 8.46 -9.69
CA GLN A 154 -13.06 9.29 -9.18
C GLN A 154 -12.70 10.01 -7.87
N ALA A 155 -11.88 9.38 -7.02
CA ALA A 155 -11.42 10.02 -5.80
C ALA A 155 -10.44 11.16 -6.07
N LEU A 156 -9.55 11.02 -7.07
CA LEU A 156 -8.57 12.04 -7.45
C LEU A 156 -9.16 13.22 -8.23
N ASP A 157 -10.31 13.05 -8.90
CA ASP A 157 -10.99 14.10 -9.67
C ASP A 157 -11.45 15.33 -8.85
N ILE A 158 -11.40 15.24 -7.52
CA ILE A 158 -11.74 16.37 -6.63
C ILE A 158 -10.57 17.35 -6.43
N LEU A 159 -9.36 16.97 -6.83
CA LEU A 159 -8.15 17.78 -6.72
C LEU A 159 -7.98 18.67 -7.94
#